data_AF-A0A1V3XFA2-F1
#
_entry.id   AF-A0A1V3XFA2-F1
#
_cell.length_a   1.000
_cell.length_b   1.000
_cell.length_c   1.000
_cell.angle_alpha   90.00
_cell.angle_beta   90.00
_cell.angle_gamma   90.00
#
_symmetry.space_group_name_H-M   'P 1'
#
loop_
_entity.id
_entity.type
_entity.pdbx_description
1 polymer ?
#
loop_
_entity_poly.entity_id
_entity_poly.type
_entity_poly.pdbx_seq_one_letter_code
_entity_poly.pdbx_strand_id
1 'polypeptide(L)' 'MAMARYIVKMEPFASLPAEQIVQTIAPNLQRYLTGELPKGLAP' A
#
# COMPACT_ATOMS: atom_id res chain seq x y z
N MET A 1 -3.76 -0.94 -8.17
CA MET A 1 -4.43 -0.71 -6.86
C MET A 1 -5.83 -1.35 -6.77
N ALA A 2 -6.01 -2.58 -7.23
CA ALA A 2 -7.30 -3.27 -7.09
C ALA A 2 -7.40 -4.07 -5.77
N MET A 3 -6.32 -4.72 -5.35
CA MET A 3 -6.31 -5.59 -4.16
C MET A 3 -6.25 -4.83 -2.83
N ALA A 4 -5.55 -3.68 -2.80
CA ALA A 4 -5.43 -2.87 -1.58
C ALA A 4 -6.81 -2.48 -0.99
N ARG A 5 -7.80 -2.19 -1.85
CA ARG A 5 -9.17 -1.87 -1.40
C ARG A 5 -9.86 -3.03 -0.68
N TYR A 6 -9.48 -4.26 -0.99
CA TYR A 6 -10.05 -5.45 -0.37
C TYR A 6 -9.36 -5.78 0.94
N ILE A 7 -8.05 -5.56 1.01
CA ILE A 7 -7.25 -5.76 2.22
C ILE A 7 -7.65 -4.76 3.32
N VAL A 8 -7.87 -3.48 2.97
CA VAL A 8 -8.31 -2.45 3.93
C VAL A 8 -9.69 -2.76 4.56
N LYS A 9 -10.51 -3.58 3.89
CA LYS A 9 -11.81 -4.04 4.41
C LYS A 9 -11.71 -5.26 5.33
N MET A 10 -10.50 -5.77 5.59
CA MET A 10 -10.28 -6.89 6.52
C MET A 10 -9.78 -6.39 7.87
N GLU A 11 -10.06 -7.14 8.94
CA GLU A 11 -9.49 -6.86 10.26
C GLU A 11 -7.96 -7.09 10.27
N PRO A 12 -7.19 -6.27 11.03
CA PRO A 12 -7.66 -5.19 11.90
C PRO A 12 -7.98 -3.87 11.18
N PHE A 13 -7.63 -3.75 9.89
CA PHE A 13 -7.72 -2.47 9.15
C PHE A 13 -9.14 -1.94 9.03
N ALA A 14 -10.13 -2.83 8.90
CA ALA A 14 -11.53 -2.44 8.81
C ALA A 14 -12.02 -1.64 10.02
N SER A 15 -11.42 -1.88 11.20
CA SER A 15 -11.77 -1.22 12.46
C SER A 15 -10.88 -0.01 12.78
N LEU A 16 -9.83 0.27 12.00
CA LEU A 16 -8.91 1.38 12.27
C LEU A 16 -9.41 2.71 11.67
N PRO A 17 -9.11 3.85 12.31
CA PRO A 17 -9.28 5.16 11.68
C PRO A 17 -8.46 5.26 10.39
N ALA A 18 -9.02 5.91 9.37
CA ALA A 18 -8.40 6.01 8.05
C ALA A 18 -6.97 6.61 8.10
N GLU A 19 -6.74 7.61 8.95
CA GLU A 19 -5.42 8.23 9.13
C GLU A 19 -4.38 7.24 9.63
N GLN A 20 -4.76 6.35 10.55
CA GLN A 20 -3.86 5.31 11.06
C GLN A 20 -3.54 4.28 9.99
N ILE A 21 -4.52 3.91 9.16
CA ILE A 21 -4.30 3.03 7.99
C ILE A 21 -3.29 3.69 7.04
N VAL A 22 -3.50 4.97 6.69
CA VAL A 22 -2.61 5.73 5.80
C VAL A 22 -1.19 5.76 6.37
N GLN A 23 -1.02 6.11 7.64
CA GLN A 23 0.30 6.12 8.28
C GLN A 23 0.99 4.75 8.25
N THR A 24 0.22 3.67 8.34
CA THR A 24 0.74 2.29 8.36
C THR A 24 1.20 1.83 6.98
N ILE A 25 0.41 2.08 5.92
CA ILE A 25 0.63 1.45 4.61
C ILE A 25 1.19 2.40 3.55
N ALA A 26 0.98 3.72 3.67
CA ALA A 26 1.37 4.69 2.64
C ALA A 26 2.87 4.67 2.31
N PRO A 27 3.82 4.54 3.25
CA PRO A 27 5.25 4.51 2.91
C PRO A 27 5.62 3.35 1.98
N ASN A 28 5.03 2.17 2.23
CA ASN A 28 5.26 0.99 1.38
C ASN A 28 4.63 1.19 -0.01
N LEU A 29 3.39 1.67 -0.06
CA LEU A 29 2.70 1.94 -1.33
C LEU A 29 3.44 2.99 -2.16
N GLN A 30 3.89 4.07 -1.54
CA GLN A 30 4.69 5.11 -2.18
C GLN A 30 5.95 4.51 -2.80
N ARG A 31 6.71 3.70 -2.05
CA ARG A 31 7.91 3.03 -2.57
C ARG A 31 7.63 2.20 -3.83
N TYR A 32 6.55 1.43 -3.86
CA TYR A 32 6.24 0.56 -5.00
C TYR A 32 5.61 1.29 -6.19
N LEU A 33 4.87 2.37 -5.94
CA LEU A 33 4.13 3.07 -6.99
C LEU A 33 4.91 4.25 -7.58
N THR A 34 5.80 4.85 -6.80
CA THR A 34 6.55 6.05 -7.21
C THR A 34 8.05 5.89 -7.06
N GLY A 35 8.53 4.79 -6.48
CA GLY A 35 9.96 4.51 -6.43
C GLY A 35 10.50 4.22 -7.83
N GLU A 36 11.77 4.54 -8.05
CA GLU A 36 12.45 4.12 -9.27
C GLU A 36 12.48 2.59 -9.34
N LEU A 37 12.08 2.05 -10.50
CA LEU A 37 12.19 0.62 -10.74
C LEU A 37 13.68 0.24 -10.79
N PRO A 38 14.09 -0.91 -10.21
CA PRO A 38 15.46 -1.36 -10.33
C PRO A 38 15.82 -1.50 -11.81
N LYS A 39 16.98 -0.98 -12.21
CA LYS A 39 17.47 -0.94 -13.62
C LYS A 39 17.67 -2.32 -14.28
N GLY A 40 17.25 -3.42 -13.63
CA GLY A 40 17.38 -4.79 -14.11
C GLY A 40 16.07 -5.55 -14.25
N LEU A 41 14.90 -4.88 -14.11
CA LEU A 41 13.61 -5.50 -14.44
C LEU A 41 13.14 -5.08 -15.84
N ALA A 42 14.01 -5.27 -16.83
CA ALA A 42 13.62 -5.41 -18.23
C ALA A 42 13.95 -6.86 -18.64
N PRO A 43 13.14 -7.49 -19.51
CA PRO A 43 13.36 -8.87 -19.94
C PRO A 43 14.75 -9.10 -20.55
#